data_AF-A0A376ZW60-F1
#
_entry.id   AF-A0A376ZW60-F1
#
_cell.length_a   1.000
_cell.length_b   1.000
_cell.length_c   1.000
_cell.angle_alpha   90.00
_cell.angle_beta   90.00
_cell.angle_gamma   90.00
#
_symmetry.space_group_name_H-M   'P 1'
#
loop_
_entity.id
_entity.type
_entity.pdbx_description
1 polymer ?
#
loop_
_entity_poly.entity_id
_entity_poly.type
_entity_poly.pdbx_seq_one_letter_code
_entity_poly.pdbx_strand_id
1 'polypeptide(L)'
;MGSLTTLLSGGVSFDVPEGLDLGQPVAPKTAFVLYDDQKSIQDSLYTDHIDYLMFFKDSVRGLQPGAPVEFRGIRLGIVSKVPFFAPNMRQTFNDDYRIPVLIRIEPERLKMQLGENADVVEHLGELLKRGLRGSLKTGNLVTGALYVDLDFYPNTPAITGIREFNGYQIIPTVSGGLAQIQQRLMEALDKINKLPLNPMIEQATSTLSESQRTMKNLQTTLDSMNKILASQSMQQLPTDMQSTLRELNRSMQGFQPGSAAYNKMVADMQRLDQVLRELQPVLKTLNEKSNALVFEAKDKKRSRAEEGETMKKWLVTIAALWLAGCSSGEINKNYYQLPVVQSGTQSTASQGNRLLWVEQITVPDYLAGNGVVYQTSDVKYVIANNNLWASPLDQQLRNTLVANLSTQLPGWVVASQPLGSAQDTLNVTVTEFNGRYDGKVIVSGEWLLNHQGQLIKRPFRLEGVQTQDGYDEMVKVLAGVWSQEAASIAQEIKRLP
;
A
#
# COMPACT_ATOMS: atom_id res chain seq x y z
N MET A 1 -2.71 25.94 -29.50
CA MET A 1 -3.36 27.27 -29.51
C MET A 1 -3.04 27.94 -30.84
N GLY A 2 -4.06 28.49 -31.51
CA GLY A 2 -3.87 29.25 -32.75
C GLY A 2 -3.16 30.59 -32.54
N SER A 3 -2.94 31.34 -33.62
CA SER A 3 -2.38 32.70 -33.57
C SER A 3 -3.21 33.65 -32.68
N LEU A 4 -2.62 34.77 -32.21
CA LEU A 4 -3.30 35.76 -31.35
C LEU A 4 -4.64 36.28 -31.91
N THR A 5 -4.81 36.29 -33.22
CA THR A 5 -6.06 36.69 -33.89
C THR A 5 -7.19 35.67 -33.71
N THR A 6 -6.85 34.37 -33.64
CA THR A 6 -7.80 33.27 -33.39
C THR A 6 -8.38 33.34 -31.97
N LEU A 7 -7.62 33.84 -31.01
CA LEU A 7 -8.06 34.06 -29.62
C LEU A 7 -9.14 35.15 -29.49
N LEU A 8 -9.11 36.16 -30.37
CA LEU A 8 -10.01 37.32 -30.30
C LEU A 8 -11.25 37.18 -31.18
N SER A 9 -11.21 36.37 -32.24
CA SER A 9 -12.26 36.31 -33.26
C SER A 9 -12.70 34.90 -33.66
N GLY A 10 -12.06 33.85 -33.13
CA GLY A 10 -12.25 32.47 -33.56
C GLY A 10 -11.45 32.14 -34.82
N GLY A 11 -11.37 30.86 -35.17
CA GLY A 11 -10.71 30.41 -36.39
C GLY A 11 -10.85 28.91 -36.59
N VAL A 12 -10.73 28.48 -37.85
CA VAL A 12 -10.80 27.08 -38.25
C VAL A 12 -9.43 26.68 -38.79
N SER A 13 -8.92 25.54 -38.32
CA SER A 13 -7.73 24.87 -38.85
C SER A 13 -8.12 23.51 -39.39
N PHE A 14 -7.40 23.03 -40.39
CA PHE A 14 -7.55 21.69 -40.94
C PHE A 14 -6.17 21.07 -41.11
N ASP A 15 -6.11 19.75 -41.01
CA ASP A 15 -4.91 18.96 -41.22
C ASP A 15 -5.31 17.56 -41.70
N VAL A 16 -4.35 16.78 -42.17
CA VAL A 16 -4.52 15.35 -42.40
C VAL A 16 -4.32 14.64 -41.05
N PRO A 17 -5.33 13.94 -40.50
CA PRO A 17 -5.19 13.32 -39.20
C PRO A 17 -4.08 12.26 -39.17
N GLU A 18 -3.43 12.11 -38.02
CA GLU A 18 -2.31 11.17 -37.86
C GLU A 18 -2.70 9.74 -38.26
N GLY A 19 -1.85 9.11 -39.08
CA GLY A 19 -2.05 7.73 -39.55
C GLY A 19 -2.89 7.58 -40.82
N LEU A 20 -3.35 8.67 -41.42
CA LEU A 20 -4.00 8.67 -42.73
C LEU A 20 -3.06 9.22 -43.81
N ASP A 21 -3.11 8.62 -44.99
CA ASP A 21 -2.38 9.10 -46.16
C ASP A 21 -3.03 10.34 -46.77
N LEU A 22 -2.22 11.18 -47.43
CA LEU A 22 -2.72 12.29 -48.22
C LEU A 22 -3.59 11.76 -49.38
N GLY A 23 -4.87 12.15 -49.38
CA GLY A 23 -5.80 11.86 -50.45
C GLY A 23 -5.62 12.72 -51.70
N GLN A 24 -6.53 12.54 -52.66
CA GLN A 24 -6.59 13.38 -53.85
C GLN A 24 -7.24 14.75 -53.56
N PRO A 25 -6.90 15.81 -54.31
CA PRO A 25 -7.57 17.10 -54.20
C PRO A 25 -9.08 16.97 -54.40
N VAL A 26 -9.86 17.67 -53.58
CA VAL A 26 -11.33 17.65 -53.65
C VAL A 26 -11.86 18.71 -54.62
N ALA A 27 -13.04 18.45 -55.19
CA ALA A 27 -13.73 19.42 -56.04
C ALA A 27 -14.19 20.66 -55.24
N PRO A 28 -14.32 21.84 -55.87
CA PRO A 28 -14.84 23.03 -55.21
C PRO A 28 -16.22 22.80 -54.58
N LYS A 29 -16.47 23.39 -53.40
CA LYS A 29 -17.72 23.28 -52.62
C LYS A 29 -18.02 21.90 -52.03
N THR A 30 -17.03 21.01 -51.94
CA THR A 30 -17.15 19.77 -51.17
C THR A 30 -17.37 20.09 -49.69
N ALA A 31 -18.36 19.46 -49.06
CA ALA A 31 -18.70 19.70 -47.66
C ALA A 31 -17.80 18.89 -46.73
N PHE A 32 -17.43 19.49 -45.60
CA PHE A 32 -16.69 18.85 -44.51
C PHE A 32 -17.41 19.11 -43.18
N VAL A 33 -17.28 18.19 -42.24
CA VAL A 33 -17.79 18.36 -40.88
C VAL A 33 -16.81 19.22 -40.09
N LEU A 34 -17.30 20.29 -39.47
CA LEU A 34 -16.52 21.07 -38.52
C LEU A 34 -16.66 20.43 -37.13
N TYR A 35 -15.58 19.84 -36.66
CA TYR A 35 -15.48 19.26 -35.33
C TYR A 35 -15.07 20.33 -34.31
N ASP A 36 -15.55 20.20 -33.07
CA ASP A 36 -15.30 21.18 -32.00
C ASP A 36 -13.82 21.21 -31.58
N ASP A 37 -13.15 20.05 -31.61
CA ASP A 37 -11.73 19.91 -31.25
C ASP A 37 -11.06 18.70 -31.94
N GLN A 38 -9.73 18.62 -31.82
CA GLN A 38 -8.93 17.52 -32.41
C GLN A 38 -9.31 16.13 -31.88
N LYS A 39 -9.76 16.04 -30.62
CA LYS A 39 -10.13 14.76 -30.00
C LYS A 39 -11.41 14.21 -30.62
N SER A 40 -12.39 15.07 -30.89
CA SER A 40 -13.63 14.69 -31.57
C SER A 40 -13.41 14.23 -33.01
N ILE A 41 -12.37 14.74 -33.69
CA ILE A 41 -11.92 14.19 -34.99
C ILE A 41 -11.46 12.75 -34.81
N GLN A 42 -10.51 12.50 -33.90
CA GLN A 42 -9.96 11.15 -33.66
C GLN A 42 -11.02 10.12 -33.26
N ASP A 43 -12.05 10.54 -32.53
CA ASP A 43 -13.16 9.66 -32.16
C ASP A 43 -14.13 9.41 -33.34
N SER A 44 -14.19 10.32 -34.33
CA SER A 44 -15.04 10.18 -35.52
C SER A 44 -14.34 9.47 -36.70
N LEU A 45 -13.02 9.32 -36.68
CA LEU A 45 -12.28 8.61 -37.75
C LEU A 45 -12.63 7.13 -37.84
N TYR A 46 -13.09 6.54 -36.74
CA TYR A 46 -13.42 5.12 -36.64
C TYR A 46 -14.94 4.95 -36.70
N THR A 47 -15.49 4.82 -37.91
CA THR A 47 -16.94 4.68 -38.10
C THR A 47 -17.40 3.25 -37.86
N ASP A 48 -16.54 2.28 -38.18
CA ASP A 48 -16.79 0.86 -37.99
C ASP A 48 -16.56 0.47 -36.52
N HIS A 49 -17.64 0.10 -35.85
CA HIS A 49 -17.63 -0.31 -34.45
C HIS A 49 -18.50 -1.55 -34.22
N ILE A 50 -18.14 -2.32 -33.20
CA ILE A 50 -18.92 -3.45 -32.71
C ILE A 50 -19.36 -3.13 -31.29
N ASP A 51 -20.67 -3.15 -31.06
CA ASP A 51 -21.26 -2.87 -29.76
C ASP A 51 -21.25 -4.12 -28.87
N TYR A 52 -20.76 -3.98 -27.65
CA TYR A 52 -20.83 -5.01 -26.61
C TYR A 52 -21.51 -4.48 -25.34
N LEU A 53 -22.17 -5.37 -24.62
CA LEU A 53 -22.87 -5.05 -23.37
C LEU A 53 -22.15 -5.64 -22.16
N MET A 54 -22.10 -4.88 -21.08
CA MET A 54 -21.45 -5.26 -19.82
C MET A 54 -22.38 -4.96 -18.65
N PHE A 55 -22.41 -5.83 -17.65
CA PHE A 55 -23.30 -5.68 -16.49
C PHE A 55 -22.49 -5.63 -15.19
N PHE A 56 -22.24 -4.43 -14.68
CA PHE A 56 -21.44 -4.25 -13.48
C PHE A 56 -22.28 -4.31 -12.21
N LYS A 57 -21.81 -5.06 -11.21
CA LYS A 57 -22.34 -4.99 -9.83
C LYS A 57 -21.68 -3.89 -8.99
N ASP A 58 -20.52 -3.42 -9.44
CA ASP A 58 -19.77 -2.35 -8.78
C ASP A 58 -20.36 -0.98 -9.14
N SER A 59 -20.02 0.06 -8.37
CA SER A 59 -20.39 1.44 -8.68
C SER A 59 -19.75 1.90 -10.00
N VAL A 60 -20.58 2.38 -10.93
CA VAL A 60 -20.12 3.01 -12.19
C VAL A 60 -19.84 4.51 -12.04
N ARG A 61 -19.84 5.04 -10.81
CA ARG A 61 -19.63 6.47 -10.56
C ARG A 61 -18.24 6.89 -11.03
N GLY A 62 -18.18 7.87 -11.93
CA GLY A 62 -16.93 8.31 -12.57
C GLY A 62 -16.69 7.71 -13.95
N LEU A 63 -17.50 6.72 -14.37
CA LEU A 63 -17.54 6.26 -15.75
C LEU A 63 -18.44 7.18 -16.57
N GLN A 64 -17.92 7.71 -17.67
CA GLN A 64 -18.65 8.62 -18.56
C GLN A 64 -18.64 8.09 -20.00
N PRO A 65 -19.63 8.43 -20.83
CA PRO A 65 -19.54 8.23 -22.27
C PRO A 65 -18.24 8.84 -22.83
N GLY A 66 -17.57 8.11 -23.71
CA GLY A 66 -16.23 8.46 -24.24
C GLY A 66 -15.06 7.98 -23.38
N ALA A 67 -15.30 7.43 -22.18
CA ALA A 67 -14.23 6.80 -21.40
C ALA A 67 -13.60 5.64 -22.19
N PRO A 68 -12.27 5.46 -22.13
CA PRO A 68 -11.61 4.45 -22.94
C PRO A 68 -11.97 3.03 -22.48
N VAL A 69 -12.00 2.12 -23.45
CA VAL A 69 -12.03 0.68 -23.22
C VAL A 69 -10.68 0.15 -23.62
N GLU A 70 -9.96 -0.47 -22.68
CA GLU A 70 -8.57 -0.83 -22.87
C GLU A 70 -8.34 -2.31 -22.60
N PHE A 71 -7.40 -2.90 -23.34
CA PHE A 71 -6.83 -4.20 -23.04
C PHE A 71 -5.36 -4.02 -22.73
N ARG A 72 -4.97 -4.28 -21.48
CA ARG A 72 -3.57 -4.14 -21.01
C ARG A 72 -2.94 -2.77 -21.36
N GLY A 73 -3.72 -1.69 -21.25
CA GLY A 73 -3.30 -0.32 -21.54
C GLY A 73 -3.38 0.10 -23.01
N ILE A 74 -3.83 -0.78 -23.91
CA ILE A 74 -4.08 -0.44 -25.32
C ILE A 74 -5.56 -0.15 -25.49
N ARG A 75 -5.90 1.06 -25.97
CA ARG A 75 -7.29 1.46 -26.24
C ARG A 75 -7.86 0.68 -27.42
N LEU A 76 -8.85 -0.16 -27.14
CA LEU A 76 -9.61 -0.92 -28.12
C LEU A 76 -10.92 -0.23 -28.52
N GLY A 77 -11.37 0.77 -27.76
CA GLY A 77 -12.61 1.47 -28.05
C GLY A 77 -13.03 2.43 -26.94
N ILE A 78 -14.34 2.63 -26.79
CA ILE A 78 -14.93 3.60 -25.86
C ILE A 78 -16.23 3.10 -25.20
N VAL A 79 -16.54 3.69 -24.05
CA VAL A 79 -17.88 3.59 -23.46
C VAL A 79 -18.84 4.44 -24.26
N SER A 80 -19.88 3.82 -24.82
CA SER A 80 -20.91 4.52 -25.59
C SER A 80 -22.01 5.08 -24.69
N LYS A 81 -22.56 4.26 -23.79
CA LYS A 81 -23.65 4.66 -22.89
C LYS A 81 -23.52 4.03 -21.51
N VAL A 82 -23.75 4.85 -20.48
CA VAL A 82 -23.79 4.42 -19.07
C VAL A 82 -24.80 5.27 -18.28
N PRO A 83 -25.79 4.67 -17.61
CA PRO A 83 -26.29 3.31 -17.83
C PRO A 83 -26.99 3.18 -19.19
N PHE A 84 -27.00 1.98 -19.77
CA PHE A 84 -27.72 1.67 -21.01
C PHE A 84 -29.04 0.96 -20.72
N PHE A 85 -30.17 1.57 -21.08
CA PHE A 85 -31.49 0.94 -20.94
C PHE A 85 -32.02 0.48 -22.29
N ALA A 86 -32.28 -0.82 -22.44
CA ALA A 86 -33.01 -1.38 -23.56
C ALA A 86 -34.41 -1.86 -23.13
N PRO A 87 -35.38 -1.96 -24.07
CA PRO A 87 -36.68 -2.56 -23.80
C PRO A 87 -36.54 -3.96 -23.17
N ASN A 88 -37.45 -4.32 -22.26
CA ASN A 88 -37.48 -5.59 -21.51
C ASN A 88 -36.32 -5.85 -20.53
N MET A 89 -35.29 -5.00 -20.47
CA MET A 89 -34.13 -5.21 -19.58
C MET A 89 -34.48 -5.20 -18.09
N ARG A 90 -35.46 -4.37 -17.69
CA ARG A 90 -35.94 -4.31 -16.30
C ARG A 90 -36.58 -5.63 -15.84
N GLN A 91 -37.16 -6.42 -16.74
CA GLN A 91 -37.83 -7.67 -16.37
C GLN A 91 -36.85 -8.84 -16.24
N THR A 92 -35.76 -8.83 -17.03
CA THR A 92 -34.79 -9.94 -17.08
C THR A 92 -33.81 -9.96 -15.91
N PHE A 93 -33.52 -8.81 -15.29
CA PHE A 93 -32.47 -8.67 -14.27
C PHE A 93 -33.00 -8.24 -12.89
N ASN A 94 -34.26 -8.54 -12.58
CA ASN A 94 -34.93 -8.12 -11.33
C ASN A 94 -34.27 -8.63 -10.02
N ASP A 95 -33.51 -9.72 -10.06
CA ASP A 95 -32.96 -10.35 -8.85
C ASP A 95 -31.51 -9.94 -8.53
N ASP A 96 -30.78 -9.36 -9.49
CA ASP A 96 -29.37 -9.00 -9.33
C ASP A 96 -29.17 -7.62 -9.98
N TYR A 97 -29.29 -6.57 -9.15
CA TYR A 97 -29.30 -5.14 -9.50
C TYR A 97 -28.00 -4.66 -10.18
N ARG A 98 -27.71 -5.15 -11.38
CA ARG A 98 -26.51 -4.82 -12.16
C ARG A 98 -26.75 -3.63 -13.07
N ILE A 99 -25.69 -2.84 -13.26
CA ILE A 99 -25.71 -1.63 -14.07
C ILE A 99 -25.24 -1.97 -15.50
N PRO A 100 -26.12 -1.84 -16.51
CA PRO A 100 -25.77 -2.07 -17.91
C PRO A 100 -24.91 -0.93 -18.46
N VAL A 101 -23.80 -1.28 -19.12
CA VAL A 101 -22.89 -0.36 -19.79
C VAL A 101 -22.67 -0.84 -21.21
N LEU A 102 -22.95 0.04 -22.17
CA LEU A 102 -22.73 -0.23 -23.59
C LEU A 102 -21.35 0.30 -24.00
N ILE A 103 -20.53 -0.54 -24.60
CA ILE A 103 -19.22 -0.19 -25.12
C ILE A 103 -19.16 -0.39 -26.63
N ARG A 104 -18.29 0.36 -27.28
CA ARG A 104 -17.94 0.25 -28.70
C ARG A 104 -16.50 -0.20 -28.80
N ILE A 105 -16.26 -1.32 -29.46
CA ILE A 105 -14.92 -1.75 -29.87
C ILE A 105 -14.71 -1.27 -31.30
N GLU A 106 -13.54 -0.69 -31.58
CA GLU A 106 -13.16 -0.06 -32.85
C GLU A 106 -12.05 -0.90 -33.51
N PRO A 107 -12.38 -1.90 -34.36
CA PRO A 107 -11.41 -2.86 -34.91
C PRO A 107 -10.27 -2.24 -35.71
N GLU A 108 -10.55 -1.12 -36.37
CA GLU A 108 -9.58 -0.38 -37.17
C GLU A 108 -8.36 0.06 -36.36
N ARG A 109 -8.54 0.36 -35.06
CA ARG A 109 -7.42 0.66 -34.15
C ARG A 109 -6.46 -0.52 -33.99
N LEU A 110 -6.98 -1.75 -33.95
CA LEU A 110 -6.14 -2.95 -33.87
C LEU A 110 -5.45 -3.23 -35.20
N LYS A 111 -6.14 -3.06 -36.34
CA LYS A 111 -5.55 -3.31 -37.67
C LYS A 111 -4.33 -2.43 -37.93
N MET A 112 -4.40 -1.16 -37.54
CA MET A 112 -3.25 -0.24 -37.62
C MET A 112 -2.05 -0.68 -36.76
N GLN A 113 -2.29 -1.41 -35.67
CA GLN A 113 -1.23 -1.85 -34.74
C GLN A 113 -0.74 -3.30 -34.98
N LEU A 114 -1.58 -4.19 -35.54
CA LEU A 114 -1.36 -5.64 -35.61
C LEU A 114 -1.33 -6.21 -37.05
N GLY A 115 -1.66 -5.42 -38.08
CA GLY A 115 -1.66 -5.82 -39.49
C GLY A 115 -3.02 -6.29 -40.04
N GLU A 116 -3.16 -6.36 -41.38
CA GLU A 116 -4.43 -6.45 -42.13
C GLU A 116 -5.31 -7.70 -41.88
N ASN A 117 -4.80 -8.79 -41.31
CA ASN A 117 -5.46 -10.11 -41.37
C ASN A 117 -6.19 -10.56 -40.09
N ALA A 118 -6.52 -9.67 -39.16
CA ALA A 118 -7.25 -10.05 -37.94
C ALA A 118 -8.76 -9.75 -38.05
N ASP A 119 -9.59 -10.80 -38.13
CA ASP A 119 -11.03 -10.67 -37.85
C ASP A 119 -11.20 -10.49 -36.33
N VAL A 120 -11.34 -9.22 -35.93
CA VAL A 120 -11.40 -8.80 -34.52
C VAL A 120 -12.64 -9.37 -33.82
N VAL A 121 -13.75 -9.60 -34.53
CA VAL A 121 -14.99 -10.14 -33.96
C VAL A 121 -14.77 -11.59 -33.54
N GLU A 122 -14.25 -12.40 -34.45
CA GLU A 122 -13.99 -13.82 -34.19
C GLU A 122 -12.93 -13.98 -33.09
N HIS A 123 -11.88 -13.16 -33.14
CA HIS A 123 -10.83 -13.16 -32.12
C HIS A 123 -11.37 -12.79 -30.74
N LEU A 124 -12.19 -11.73 -30.64
CA LEU A 124 -12.76 -11.32 -29.35
C LEU A 124 -13.71 -12.38 -28.79
N GLY A 125 -14.50 -13.04 -29.65
CA GLY A 125 -15.32 -14.20 -29.29
C GLY A 125 -14.49 -15.36 -28.73
N GLU A 126 -13.32 -15.64 -29.29
CA GLU A 126 -12.37 -16.60 -28.72
C GLU A 126 -11.80 -16.16 -27.37
N LEU A 127 -11.42 -14.89 -27.23
CA LEU A 127 -10.88 -14.35 -25.98
C LEU A 127 -11.93 -14.45 -24.86
N LEU A 128 -13.20 -14.20 -25.15
CA LEU A 128 -14.31 -14.42 -24.21
C LEU A 128 -14.41 -15.87 -23.76
N LYS A 129 -14.28 -16.84 -24.69
CA LYS A 129 -14.22 -18.28 -24.36
C LYS A 129 -13.00 -18.62 -23.50
N ARG A 130 -11.86 -17.95 -23.72
CA ARG A 130 -10.62 -18.10 -22.94
C ARG A 130 -10.63 -17.35 -21.60
N GLY A 131 -11.73 -16.69 -21.26
CA GLY A 131 -11.91 -16.06 -19.95
C GLY A 131 -11.65 -14.57 -19.90
N LEU A 132 -11.73 -13.86 -21.04
CA LEU A 132 -11.72 -12.40 -21.04
C LEU A 132 -12.87 -11.86 -20.17
N ARG A 133 -12.57 -10.89 -19.33
CA ARG A 133 -13.53 -10.21 -18.46
C ARG A 133 -13.32 -8.72 -18.48
N GLY A 134 -14.41 -8.00 -18.27
CA GLY A 134 -14.38 -6.58 -17.99
C GLY A 134 -14.27 -6.25 -16.51
N SER A 135 -13.54 -5.20 -16.19
CA SER A 135 -13.54 -4.59 -14.86
C SER A 135 -13.54 -3.07 -14.98
N LEU A 136 -13.99 -2.38 -13.94
CA LEU A 136 -13.81 -0.93 -13.83
C LEU A 136 -12.50 -0.65 -13.11
N LYS A 137 -11.66 0.18 -13.71
CA LYS A 137 -10.41 0.66 -13.11
C LYS A 137 -10.40 2.19 -13.10
N THR A 138 -9.69 2.75 -12.13
CA THR A 138 -9.54 4.21 -12.01
C THR A 138 -8.45 4.69 -12.97
N GLY A 139 -8.85 5.52 -13.94
CA GLY A 139 -7.92 6.12 -14.89
C GLY A 139 -7.26 7.38 -14.32
N ASN A 140 -7.99 8.14 -13.48
CA ASN A 140 -7.47 9.32 -12.82
C ASN A 140 -7.93 9.36 -11.36
N LEU A 141 -6.96 9.31 -10.43
CA LEU A 141 -7.20 9.28 -8.98
C LEU A 141 -7.73 10.61 -8.43
N VAL A 142 -7.45 11.73 -9.09
CA VAL A 142 -7.85 13.07 -8.63
C VAL A 142 -9.32 13.34 -8.98
N THR A 143 -9.70 13.06 -10.22
CA THR A 143 -11.07 13.29 -10.70
C THR A 143 -12.00 12.12 -10.39
N GLY A 144 -11.44 10.96 -10.05
CA GLY A 144 -12.19 9.71 -9.89
C GLY A 144 -12.73 9.15 -11.21
N ALA A 145 -12.18 9.60 -12.35
CA ALA A 145 -12.59 9.10 -13.66
C ALA A 145 -12.25 7.62 -13.81
N LEU A 146 -13.22 6.84 -14.28
CA LEU A 146 -13.09 5.40 -14.52
C LEU A 146 -12.92 5.11 -16.00
N TYR A 147 -12.30 3.97 -16.29
CA TYR A 147 -12.26 3.36 -17.62
C TYR A 147 -12.61 1.88 -17.52
N VAL A 148 -12.94 1.28 -18.67
CA VAL A 148 -13.23 -0.16 -18.76
C VAL A 148 -11.95 -0.90 -19.13
N ASP A 149 -11.53 -1.81 -18.27
CA ASP A 149 -10.37 -2.67 -18.50
C ASP A 149 -10.84 -4.07 -18.88
N LEU A 150 -10.37 -4.56 -20.02
CA LEU A 150 -10.53 -5.92 -20.50
C LEU A 150 -9.25 -6.69 -20.22
N ASP A 151 -9.31 -7.76 -19.42
CA ASP A 151 -8.15 -8.61 -19.14
C ASP A 151 -8.58 -10.03 -18.75
N PHE A 152 -7.59 -10.90 -18.54
CA PHE A 152 -7.77 -12.28 -18.10
C PHE A 152 -7.58 -12.39 -16.59
N TYR A 153 -8.57 -12.97 -15.91
CA TYR A 153 -8.58 -13.09 -14.45
C TYR A 153 -8.47 -14.56 -14.04
N PRO A 154 -7.31 -15.02 -13.53
CA PRO A 154 -7.16 -16.38 -13.03
C PRO A 154 -8.08 -16.60 -11.83
N ASN A 155 -8.71 -17.78 -11.75
CA ASN A 155 -9.64 -18.19 -10.67
C ASN A 155 -11.04 -17.55 -10.68
N THR A 156 -11.52 -17.08 -11.83
CA THR A 156 -12.93 -16.65 -11.95
C THR A 156 -13.82 -17.84 -12.32
N PRO A 157 -15.02 -18.00 -11.72
CA PRO A 157 -15.97 -19.03 -12.12
C PRO A 157 -16.22 -19.04 -13.64
N ALA A 158 -16.47 -20.23 -14.18
CA ALA A 158 -16.86 -20.39 -15.58
C ALA A 158 -18.12 -19.57 -15.86
N ILE A 159 -18.23 -19.00 -17.06
CA ILE A 159 -19.38 -18.18 -17.44
C ILE A 159 -20.62 -19.08 -17.44
N THR A 160 -21.52 -18.86 -16.49
CA THR A 160 -22.86 -19.43 -16.46
C THR A 160 -23.86 -18.30 -16.71
N GLY A 161 -24.64 -18.36 -17.81
CA GLY A 161 -25.68 -17.37 -18.08
C GLY A 161 -25.81 -16.93 -19.54
N ILE A 162 -26.64 -15.90 -19.73
CA ILE A 162 -27.02 -15.28 -21.00
C ILE A 162 -25.77 -14.68 -21.66
N ARG A 163 -25.47 -15.08 -22.91
CA ARG A 163 -24.32 -14.59 -23.69
C ARG A 163 -24.64 -13.42 -24.61
N GLU A 164 -25.93 -13.14 -24.79
CA GLU A 164 -26.42 -12.09 -25.67
C GLU A 164 -27.74 -11.55 -25.13
N PHE A 165 -27.93 -10.24 -25.17
CA PHE A 165 -29.16 -9.59 -24.76
C PHE A 165 -29.55 -8.50 -25.75
N ASN A 166 -30.78 -8.58 -26.30
CA ASN A 166 -31.30 -7.64 -27.30
C ASN A 166 -30.36 -7.43 -28.50
N GLY A 167 -29.71 -8.48 -29.01
CA GLY A 167 -28.77 -8.38 -30.14
C GLY A 167 -27.34 -7.99 -29.75
N TYR A 168 -27.08 -7.65 -28.49
CA TYR A 168 -25.74 -7.30 -28.01
C TYR A 168 -25.07 -8.48 -27.34
N GLN A 169 -23.85 -8.81 -27.77
CA GLN A 169 -23.04 -9.79 -27.07
C GLN A 169 -22.59 -9.25 -25.71
N ILE A 170 -22.59 -10.13 -24.70
CA ILE A 170 -22.26 -9.76 -23.34
C ILE A 170 -20.81 -10.12 -23.04
N ILE A 171 -20.03 -9.12 -22.59
CA ILE A 171 -18.72 -9.35 -21.97
C ILE A 171 -18.95 -9.52 -20.46
N PRO A 172 -18.60 -10.68 -19.88
CA PRO A 172 -18.79 -10.89 -18.45
C PRO A 172 -17.86 -9.98 -17.64
N THR A 173 -18.35 -9.50 -16.51
CA THR A 173 -17.59 -8.56 -15.66
C THR A 173 -17.13 -9.22 -14.37
N VAL A 174 -16.01 -8.74 -13.84
CA VAL A 174 -15.52 -9.02 -12.50
C VAL A 174 -15.42 -7.71 -11.73
N SER A 175 -15.47 -7.79 -10.39
CA SER A 175 -15.29 -6.58 -9.57
C SER A 175 -13.87 -6.04 -9.70
N GLY A 176 -13.71 -4.72 -9.69
CA GLY A 176 -12.40 -4.06 -9.76
C GLY A 176 -11.50 -4.40 -8.55
N GLY A 177 -10.18 -4.36 -8.74
CA GLY A 177 -9.20 -4.80 -7.74
C GLY A 177 -9.32 -4.09 -6.38
N LEU A 178 -9.59 -2.78 -6.36
CA LEU A 178 -9.76 -2.02 -5.11
C LEU A 178 -11.04 -2.42 -4.35
N ALA A 179 -12.15 -2.59 -5.08
CA ALA A 179 -13.41 -3.03 -4.49
C ALA A 179 -13.28 -4.41 -3.86
N GLN A 180 -12.53 -5.32 -4.50
CA GLN A 180 -12.24 -6.65 -3.95
C GLN A 180 -11.40 -6.58 -2.67
N ILE A 181 -10.39 -5.70 -2.59
CA ILE A 181 -9.57 -5.52 -1.39
C ILE A 181 -10.42 -5.01 -0.22
N GLN A 182 -11.25 -4.01 -0.47
CA GLN A 182 -12.15 -3.47 0.54
C GLN A 182 -13.12 -4.54 1.06
N GLN A 183 -13.71 -5.34 0.17
CA GLN A 183 -14.59 -6.44 0.56
C GLN A 183 -13.86 -7.47 1.42
N ARG A 184 -12.66 -7.90 1.00
CA ARG A 184 -11.85 -8.86 1.78
C ARG A 184 -11.43 -8.32 3.14
N LEU A 185 -11.17 -7.02 3.24
CA LEU A 185 -10.85 -6.39 4.51
C LEU A 185 -12.05 -6.42 5.46
N MET A 186 -13.24 -6.07 4.98
CA MET A 186 -14.46 -6.16 5.80
C MET A 186 -14.74 -7.60 6.24
N GLU A 187 -14.62 -8.58 5.32
CA GLU A 187 -14.78 -9.99 5.64
C GLU A 187 -13.77 -10.48 6.69
N ALA A 188 -12.53 -9.98 6.66
CA ALA A 188 -11.52 -10.29 7.66
C ALA A 188 -11.85 -9.66 9.02
N LEU A 189 -12.26 -8.39 9.05
CA LEU A 189 -12.69 -7.71 10.27
C LEU A 189 -13.90 -8.40 10.91
N ASP A 190 -14.88 -8.82 10.09
CA ASP A 190 -16.03 -9.58 10.55
C ASP A 190 -15.66 -10.92 11.17
N LYS A 191 -14.66 -11.61 10.59
CA LYS A 191 -14.15 -12.88 11.15
C LYS A 191 -13.45 -12.66 12.48
N ILE A 192 -12.67 -11.59 12.63
CA ILE A 192 -12.01 -11.23 13.90
C ILE A 192 -13.06 -10.94 14.97
N ASN A 193 -14.08 -10.14 14.64
CA ASN A 193 -15.17 -9.79 15.55
C ASN A 193 -16.00 -11.01 16.01
N LYS A 194 -16.03 -12.08 15.20
CA LYS A 194 -16.80 -13.31 15.48
C LYS A 194 -15.95 -14.43 16.08
N LEU A 195 -14.71 -14.17 16.49
CA LEU A 195 -13.89 -15.19 17.16
C LEU A 195 -14.55 -15.61 18.49
N PRO A 196 -14.83 -16.92 18.70
CA PRO A 196 -15.46 -17.38 19.92
C PRO A 196 -14.42 -17.42 21.06
N LEU A 197 -14.25 -16.29 21.74
CA LEU A 197 -13.33 -16.17 22.89
C LEU A 197 -13.88 -16.86 24.15
N ASN A 198 -15.20 -16.94 24.28
CA ASN A 198 -15.88 -17.52 25.43
C ASN A 198 -15.45 -18.97 25.75
N PRO A 199 -15.43 -19.93 24.79
CA PRO A 199 -15.00 -21.30 25.09
C PRO A 199 -13.53 -21.40 25.52
N MET A 200 -12.65 -20.47 25.07
CA MET A 200 -11.25 -20.46 25.50
C MET A 200 -11.11 -20.03 26.96
N ILE A 201 -11.90 -19.04 27.40
CA ILE A 201 -11.90 -18.56 28.79
C ILE A 201 -12.45 -19.65 29.73
N GLU A 202 -13.52 -20.35 29.33
CA GLU A 202 -14.08 -21.45 30.11
C GLU A 202 -13.10 -22.61 30.28
N GLN A 203 -12.42 -23.02 29.20
CA GLN A 203 -11.42 -24.09 29.24
C GLN A 203 -10.21 -23.73 30.13
N ALA A 204 -9.74 -22.48 30.07
CA ALA A 204 -8.65 -21.97 30.91
C ALA A 204 -9.06 -21.95 32.39
N THR A 205 -10.28 -21.50 32.69
CA THR A 205 -10.81 -21.45 34.07
C THR A 205 -10.97 -22.86 34.65
N SER A 206 -11.43 -23.82 33.84
CA SER A 206 -11.55 -25.23 34.23
C SER A 206 -10.17 -25.84 34.57
N THR A 207 -9.15 -25.54 33.77
CA THR A 207 -7.78 -26.00 34.00
C THR A 207 -7.19 -25.44 35.30
N LEU A 208 -7.45 -24.15 35.60
CA LEU A 208 -7.03 -23.51 36.84
C LEU A 208 -7.73 -24.12 38.07
N SER A 209 -9.02 -24.43 37.96
CA SER A 209 -9.78 -25.10 39.02
C SER A 209 -9.23 -26.50 39.33
N GLU A 210 -8.90 -27.28 38.30
CA GLU A 210 -8.33 -28.63 38.47
C GLU A 210 -6.91 -28.59 39.08
N SER A 211 -6.12 -27.58 38.70
CA SER A 211 -4.80 -27.32 39.29
C SER A 211 -4.89 -26.98 40.78
N GLN A 212 -5.84 -26.11 41.18
CA GLN A 212 -6.09 -25.80 42.58
C GLN A 212 -6.51 -27.04 43.38
N ARG A 213 -7.33 -27.91 42.80
CA ARG A 213 -7.77 -29.16 43.43
C ARG A 213 -6.60 -30.11 43.66
N THR A 214 -5.72 -30.24 42.67
CA THR A 214 -4.47 -31.02 42.77
C THR A 214 -3.59 -30.50 43.91
N MET A 215 -3.42 -29.17 44.02
CA MET A 215 -2.60 -28.56 45.07
C MET A 215 -3.15 -28.83 46.48
N LYS A 216 -4.48 -28.78 46.64
CA LYS A 216 -5.16 -29.10 47.91
C LYS A 216 -5.01 -30.58 48.30
N ASN A 217 -5.10 -31.48 47.33
CA ASN A 217 -4.87 -32.91 47.56
C ASN A 217 -3.41 -33.20 47.94
N LEU A 218 -2.46 -32.49 47.34
CA LEU A 218 -1.04 -32.55 47.70
C LEU A 218 -0.81 -32.10 49.15
N GLN A 219 -1.39 -30.99 49.58
CA GLN A 219 -1.31 -30.55 50.99
C GLN A 219 -1.89 -31.60 51.95
N THR A 220 -3.05 -32.16 51.64
CA THR A 220 -3.69 -33.19 52.48
C THR A 220 -2.83 -34.46 52.56
N THR A 221 -2.18 -34.82 51.45
CA THR A 221 -1.24 -35.95 51.39
C THR A 221 0.00 -35.69 52.25
N LEU A 222 0.57 -34.48 52.15
CA LEU A 222 1.72 -34.07 52.94
C LEU A 222 1.41 -34.03 54.44
N ASP A 223 0.22 -33.56 54.83
CA ASP A 223 -0.23 -33.57 56.22
C ASP A 223 -0.42 -34.99 56.76
N SER A 224 -0.95 -35.90 55.93
CA SER A 224 -1.13 -37.30 56.28
C SER A 224 0.23 -38.00 56.41
N MET A 225 1.18 -37.70 55.53
CA MET A 225 2.56 -38.17 55.65
C MET A 225 3.24 -37.67 56.92
N ASN A 226 3.11 -36.39 57.26
CA ASN A 226 3.66 -35.84 58.50
C ASN A 226 3.11 -36.53 59.76
N LYS A 227 1.82 -36.87 59.77
CA LYS A 227 1.19 -37.62 60.88
C LYS A 227 1.71 -39.05 61.00
N ILE A 228 1.95 -39.72 59.87
CA ILE A 228 2.52 -41.09 59.85
C ILE A 228 4.00 -41.05 60.30
N LEU A 229 4.77 -40.06 59.84
CA LEU A 229 6.16 -39.88 60.24
C LEU A 229 6.34 -39.55 61.73
N ALA A 230 5.35 -38.89 62.34
CA ALA A 230 5.32 -38.59 63.77
C ALA A 230 4.77 -39.75 64.64
N SER A 231 4.35 -40.86 64.02
CA SER A 231 3.78 -42.00 64.74
C SER A 231 4.86 -42.88 65.40
N GLN A 232 4.50 -43.51 66.51
CA GLN A 232 5.41 -44.30 67.36
C GLN A 232 5.91 -45.58 66.66
N SER A 233 5.16 -46.09 65.67
CA SER A 233 5.58 -47.18 64.78
C SER A 233 6.72 -46.81 63.84
N MET A 234 6.98 -45.52 63.60
CA MET A 234 8.10 -45.07 62.75
C MET A 234 9.46 -45.20 63.44
N GLN A 235 9.48 -45.26 64.78
CA GLN A 235 10.69 -45.38 65.59
C GLN A 235 11.32 -46.78 65.56
N GLN A 236 10.60 -47.78 65.01
CA GLN A 236 11.05 -49.18 64.91
C GLN A 236 11.48 -49.56 63.49
N LEU A 237 11.62 -48.60 62.60
CA LEU A 237 12.02 -48.85 61.22
C LEU A 237 13.46 -49.38 61.12
N PRO A 238 13.71 -50.45 60.32
CA PRO A 238 15.05 -50.87 59.95
C PRO A 238 15.84 -49.73 59.29
N THR A 239 17.16 -49.70 59.51
CA THR A 239 18.08 -48.69 58.98
C THR A 239 17.98 -48.48 57.47
N ASP A 240 17.66 -49.53 56.72
CA ASP A 240 17.56 -49.50 55.25
C ASP A 240 16.44 -48.55 54.76
N MET A 241 15.36 -48.43 55.52
CA MET A 241 14.23 -47.57 55.18
C MET A 241 14.49 -46.11 55.60
N GLN A 242 15.39 -45.87 56.56
CA GLN A 242 15.92 -44.53 56.86
C GLN A 242 16.84 -44.00 55.75
N SER A 243 17.56 -44.87 55.03
CA SER A 243 18.31 -44.50 53.81
C SER A 243 17.38 -44.11 52.68
N THR A 244 16.33 -44.91 52.41
CA THR A 244 15.34 -44.61 51.38
C THR A 244 14.63 -43.29 51.65
N LEU A 245 14.25 -42.99 52.89
CA LEU A 245 13.63 -41.71 53.25
C LEU A 245 14.59 -40.53 53.14
N ARG A 246 15.90 -40.73 53.39
CA ARG A 246 16.94 -39.70 53.16
C ARG A 246 17.15 -39.45 51.67
N GLU A 247 17.12 -40.47 50.83
CA GLU A 247 17.17 -40.35 49.37
C GLU A 247 15.93 -39.69 48.80
N LEU A 248 14.75 -40.03 49.32
CA LEU A 248 13.48 -39.43 48.90
C LEU A 248 13.38 -37.96 49.31
N ASN A 249 13.91 -37.60 50.48
CA ASN A 249 14.01 -36.21 50.94
C ASN A 249 15.01 -35.40 50.09
N ARG A 250 16.15 -35.99 49.70
CA ARG A 250 17.08 -35.38 48.72
C ARG A 250 16.43 -35.18 47.35
N SER A 251 15.63 -36.14 46.90
CA SER A 251 14.88 -36.04 45.64
C SER A 251 13.81 -34.94 45.70
N MET A 252 13.08 -34.82 46.82
CA MET A 252 12.09 -33.76 47.05
C MET A 252 12.68 -32.37 47.19
N GLN A 253 13.88 -32.22 47.77
CA GLN A 253 14.64 -30.97 47.75
C GLN A 253 15.05 -30.54 46.34
N GLY A 254 15.09 -31.47 45.38
CA GLY A 254 15.27 -31.20 43.96
C GLY A 254 14.11 -30.43 43.33
N PHE A 255 12.92 -30.37 43.93
CA PHE A 255 11.72 -29.75 43.34
C PHE A 255 11.15 -28.58 44.15
N GLN A 256 11.82 -28.13 45.21
CA GLN A 256 11.41 -26.95 45.98
C GLN A 256 11.79 -25.62 45.27
N PRO A 257 11.04 -24.53 45.49
CA PRO A 257 11.39 -23.20 44.97
C PRO A 257 12.82 -22.81 45.39
N GLY A 258 13.71 -22.63 44.42
CA GLY A 258 15.14 -22.32 44.63
C GLY A 258 16.12 -23.48 44.37
N SER A 259 15.64 -24.70 44.10
CA SER A 259 16.49 -25.83 43.71
C SER A 259 17.07 -25.67 42.29
N ALA A 260 18.17 -26.38 41.99
CA ALA A 260 18.78 -26.34 40.66
C ALA A 260 17.84 -26.80 39.52
N ALA A 261 16.96 -27.78 39.78
CA ALA A 261 16.00 -28.24 38.79
C ALA A 261 14.79 -27.30 38.64
N TYR A 262 14.33 -26.67 39.72
CA TYR A 262 13.30 -25.63 39.67
C TYR A 262 13.81 -24.38 38.93
N ASN A 263 15.03 -23.92 39.24
CA ASN A 263 15.65 -22.79 38.54
C ASN A 263 15.89 -23.12 37.06
N LYS A 264 16.23 -24.37 36.72
CA LYS A 264 16.34 -24.82 35.33
C LYS A 264 14.99 -24.86 34.62
N MET A 265 13.92 -25.32 35.28
CA MET A 265 12.56 -25.32 34.73
C MET A 265 12.02 -23.89 34.52
N VAL A 266 12.27 -22.97 35.46
CA VAL A 266 11.92 -21.55 35.31
C VAL A 266 12.73 -20.89 34.20
N ALA A 267 14.03 -21.21 34.09
CA ALA A 267 14.87 -20.73 32.99
C ALA A 267 14.44 -21.30 31.62
N ASP A 268 14.02 -22.56 31.57
CA ASP A 268 13.50 -23.21 30.36
C ASP A 268 12.13 -22.63 29.97
N MET A 269 11.28 -22.26 30.94
CA MET A 269 10.03 -21.50 30.71
C MET A 269 10.29 -20.08 30.19
N GLN A 270 11.30 -19.38 30.73
CA GLN A 270 11.71 -18.07 30.22
C GLN A 270 12.31 -18.17 28.81
N ARG A 271 13.05 -19.25 28.51
CA ARG A 271 13.49 -19.58 27.16
C ARG A 271 12.32 -19.91 26.23
N LEU A 272 11.28 -20.56 26.71
CA LEU A 272 10.07 -20.80 25.92
C LEU A 272 9.36 -19.48 25.58
N ASP A 273 9.29 -18.54 26.52
CA ASP A 273 8.73 -17.19 26.31
C ASP A 273 9.62 -16.35 25.35
N GLN A 274 10.94 -16.53 25.42
CA GLN A 274 11.89 -15.98 24.45
C GLN A 274 11.67 -16.57 23.05
N VAL A 275 11.52 -17.89 22.94
CA VAL A 275 11.25 -18.59 21.67
C VAL A 275 9.89 -18.21 21.12
N LEU A 276 8.86 -18.02 21.94
CA LEU A 276 7.55 -17.53 21.49
C LEU A 276 7.61 -16.07 20.99
N ARG A 277 8.46 -15.22 21.61
CA ARG A 277 8.77 -13.87 21.09
C ARG A 277 9.59 -13.91 19.80
N GLU A 278 10.51 -14.86 19.66
CA GLU A 278 11.33 -15.08 18.45
C GLU A 278 10.57 -15.81 17.32
N LEU A 279 9.45 -16.47 17.62
CA LEU A 279 8.52 -17.05 16.64
C LEU A 279 7.48 -16.04 16.13
N GLN A 280 7.31 -14.87 16.75
CA GLN A 280 6.48 -13.79 16.19
C GLN A 280 6.91 -13.35 14.78
N PRO A 281 8.22 -13.16 14.48
CA PRO A 281 8.71 -12.96 13.12
C PRO A 281 8.32 -14.07 12.15
N VAL A 282 8.29 -15.34 12.61
CA VAL A 282 8.01 -16.53 11.79
C VAL A 282 6.51 -16.66 11.46
N LEU A 283 5.64 -16.33 12.42
CA LEU A 283 4.20 -16.19 12.18
C LEU A 283 3.88 -14.99 11.27
N LYS A 284 4.71 -13.93 11.31
CA LYS A 284 4.69 -12.82 10.35
C LYS A 284 5.07 -13.28 8.94
N THR A 285 6.07 -14.17 8.81
CA THR A 285 6.51 -14.72 7.52
C THR A 285 5.53 -15.74 6.91
N LEU A 286 4.75 -16.46 7.73
CA LEU A 286 3.74 -17.40 7.22
C LEU A 286 2.46 -16.71 6.71
N ASN A 287 2.16 -15.50 7.20
CA ASN A 287 1.11 -14.63 6.65
C ASN A 287 1.54 -13.95 5.34
N GLU A 288 2.85 -13.94 5.03
CA GLU A 288 3.47 -13.27 3.88
C GLU A 288 3.74 -14.21 2.68
N LYS A 289 3.63 -15.54 2.83
CA LYS A 289 3.87 -16.51 1.72
C LYS A 289 2.64 -17.34 1.37
N SER A 290 1.66 -16.70 0.74
CA SER A 290 0.63 -17.35 -0.09
C SER A 290 0.54 -16.64 -1.44
N ASN A 291 1.59 -16.76 -2.26
CA ASN A 291 1.56 -16.59 -3.72
C ASN A 291 2.99 -16.64 -4.26
N ALA A 292 3.52 -17.84 -4.42
CA ALA A 292 4.69 -18.07 -5.26
C ALA A 292 4.74 -19.55 -5.71
N LEU A 293 3.62 -20.05 -6.21
CA LEU A 293 3.59 -21.23 -7.07
C LEU A 293 2.60 -20.86 -8.14
N VAL A 294 3.09 -20.43 -9.30
CA VAL A 294 2.41 -20.50 -10.60
C VAL A 294 3.24 -19.69 -11.63
N PHE A 295 3.82 -20.44 -12.56
CA PHE A 295 4.41 -20.10 -13.87
C PHE A 295 5.89 -19.66 -13.99
N GLU A 296 6.68 -20.70 -14.27
CA GLU A 296 7.84 -20.76 -15.14
C GLU A 296 7.49 -20.42 -16.61
N ALA A 297 8.39 -19.72 -17.32
CA ALA A 297 9.09 -20.22 -18.52
C ALA A 297 9.53 -19.11 -19.52
N LYS A 298 10.84 -19.16 -19.86
CA LYS A 298 11.43 -19.06 -21.22
C LYS A 298 11.36 -17.73 -21.98
N ASP A 299 12.28 -17.34 -22.85
CA ASP A 299 13.64 -17.74 -23.30
C ASP A 299 13.98 -16.67 -24.36
N LYS A 300 15.22 -16.13 -24.42
CA LYS A 300 15.97 -16.03 -25.70
C LYS A 300 17.36 -15.40 -25.57
N LYS A 301 18.33 -16.28 -25.87
CA LYS A 301 19.45 -16.15 -26.82
C LYS A 301 20.61 -15.18 -26.53
N ARG A 302 21.73 -15.81 -26.18
CA ARG A 302 23.07 -15.46 -26.68
C ARG A 302 23.49 -16.47 -27.76
N SER A 303 24.06 -15.97 -28.85
CA SER A 303 25.02 -16.66 -29.75
C SER A 303 26.37 -16.81 -29.02
N ARG A 304 27.37 -17.63 -29.35
CA ARG A 304 27.65 -18.79 -30.23
C ARG A 304 29.17 -19.08 -30.00
N ALA A 305 29.61 -20.32 -30.26
CA ALA A 305 30.99 -20.85 -30.38
C ALA A 305 31.67 -21.22 -29.04
N GLU A 306 31.86 -22.51 -28.70
CA GLU A 306 32.85 -23.49 -29.24
C GLU A 306 34.29 -23.00 -28.97
N GLU A 307 35.18 -23.65 -28.22
CA GLU A 307 35.57 -25.07 -28.12
C GLU A 307 36.39 -25.30 -26.82
N GLY A 308 36.57 -26.55 -26.39
CA GLY A 308 37.68 -26.93 -25.49
C GLY A 308 37.32 -27.70 -24.22
N GLU A 309 36.69 -28.87 -24.35
CA GLU A 309 36.78 -29.96 -23.37
C GLU A 309 38.26 -30.35 -23.24
N THR A 310 38.90 -30.30 -22.08
CA THR A 310 39.05 -31.48 -21.21
C THR A 310 39.75 -31.11 -19.89
N MET A 311 39.94 -29.81 -19.63
CA MET A 311 40.56 -29.27 -18.40
C MET A 311 39.52 -28.65 -17.45
N LYS A 312 38.24 -29.00 -17.66
CA LYS A 312 37.07 -28.35 -17.08
C LYS A 312 36.43 -29.14 -15.92
N LYS A 313 36.90 -30.35 -15.60
CA LYS A 313 36.35 -31.15 -14.49
C LYS A 313 36.94 -30.83 -13.12
N TRP A 314 38.16 -30.27 -13.05
CA TRP A 314 38.77 -29.89 -11.77
C TRP A 314 38.62 -28.40 -11.43
N LEU A 315 38.47 -27.52 -12.43
CA LEU A 315 38.23 -26.09 -12.21
C LEU A 315 36.75 -25.75 -11.94
N VAL A 316 35.79 -26.59 -12.36
CA VAL A 316 34.36 -26.38 -12.10
C VAL A 316 33.98 -26.66 -10.64
N THR A 317 34.70 -27.55 -9.95
CA THR A 317 34.43 -27.87 -8.54
C THR A 317 34.90 -26.78 -7.59
N ILE A 318 35.95 -26.03 -7.95
CA ILE A 318 36.47 -24.91 -7.14
C ILE A 318 35.73 -23.60 -7.44
N ALA A 319 35.27 -23.38 -8.69
CA ALA A 319 34.42 -22.24 -9.03
C ALA A 319 32.98 -22.36 -8.48
N ALA A 320 32.50 -23.59 -8.20
CA ALA A 320 31.21 -23.83 -7.56
C ALA A 320 31.20 -23.46 -6.06
N LEU A 321 32.35 -23.40 -5.39
CA LEU A 321 32.45 -22.93 -4.00
C LEU A 321 32.65 -21.41 -3.87
N TRP A 322 32.99 -20.71 -4.95
CA TRP A 322 33.13 -19.24 -4.97
C TRP A 322 31.87 -18.51 -5.48
N LEU A 323 30.81 -19.23 -5.87
CA LEU A 323 29.54 -18.65 -6.31
C LEU A 323 28.40 -18.74 -5.27
N ALA A 324 28.67 -19.23 -4.06
CA ALA A 324 27.74 -19.13 -2.92
C ALA A 324 27.88 -17.79 -2.16
N GLY A 325 28.29 -16.72 -2.86
CA GLY A 325 28.58 -15.40 -2.28
C GLY A 325 27.81 -14.23 -2.88
N CYS A 326 26.93 -14.45 -3.86
CA CYS A 326 26.01 -13.41 -4.32
C CYS A 326 24.65 -13.64 -3.67
N SER A 327 24.56 -13.27 -2.39
CA SER A 327 23.28 -13.02 -1.71
C SER A 327 22.45 -12.13 -2.63
N SER A 328 21.40 -12.70 -3.21
CA SER A 328 20.32 -11.95 -3.82
C SER A 328 19.76 -11.06 -2.72
N GLY A 329 20.17 -9.79 -2.69
CA GLY A 329 19.66 -8.82 -1.75
C GLY A 329 18.15 -8.83 -1.83
N GLU A 330 17.50 -9.30 -0.77
CA GLU A 330 16.06 -9.21 -0.62
C GLU A 330 15.69 -7.75 -0.86
N ILE A 331 14.87 -7.50 -1.89
CA ILE A 331 14.32 -6.18 -2.14
C ILE A 331 13.29 -5.93 -1.04
N ASN A 332 13.78 -5.55 0.13
CA ASN A 332 12.98 -5.25 1.30
C ASN A 332 12.31 -3.89 1.08
N LYS A 333 11.00 -3.80 1.33
CA LYS A 333 10.30 -2.51 1.33
C LYS A 333 10.49 -1.87 2.69
N ASN A 334 11.29 -0.82 2.74
CA ASN A 334 11.50 -0.04 3.94
C ASN A 334 10.46 1.09 4.01
N TYR A 335 9.89 1.29 5.19
CA TYR A 335 8.97 2.38 5.45
C TYR A 335 9.60 3.36 6.43
N TYR A 336 9.51 4.64 6.09
CA TYR A 336 10.16 5.73 6.78
C TYR A 336 9.13 6.64 7.43
N GLN A 337 9.40 6.99 8.69
CA GLN A 337 8.62 7.99 9.42
C GLN A 337 9.56 9.03 10.03
N LEU A 338 9.21 10.30 9.89
CA LEU A 338 9.92 11.38 10.56
C LEU A 338 9.68 11.25 12.08
N PRO A 339 10.75 11.22 12.91
CA PRO A 339 10.63 11.08 14.35
C PRO A 339 9.90 12.30 14.94
N VAL A 340 8.87 12.03 15.74
CA VAL A 340 8.18 13.05 16.53
C VAL A 340 8.88 13.13 17.88
N VAL A 341 9.50 14.27 18.19
CA VAL A 341 10.10 14.49 19.51
C VAL A 341 8.95 14.76 20.51
N GLN A 342 8.47 13.70 21.18
CA GLN A 342 7.50 13.83 22.27
C GLN A 342 8.23 14.34 23.53
N SER A 343 8.27 15.66 23.70
CA SER A 343 8.64 16.25 24.98
C SER A 343 7.38 16.30 25.85
N GLY A 344 7.36 15.52 26.93
CA GLY A 344 6.21 15.32 27.84
C GLY A 344 5.83 16.52 28.70
N THR A 345 5.71 17.72 28.13
CA THR A 345 5.22 18.89 28.85
C THR A 345 3.74 19.08 28.52
N GLN A 346 2.87 18.65 29.44
CA GLN A 346 1.47 19.06 29.44
C GLN A 346 1.41 20.57 29.72
N SER A 347 1.47 21.39 28.67
CA SER A 347 1.16 22.81 28.77
C SER A 347 -0.33 22.94 29.06
N THR A 348 -0.68 23.05 30.34
CA THR A 348 -2.01 23.49 30.74
C THR A 348 -2.24 24.87 30.15
N ALA A 349 -3.32 25.02 29.37
CA ALA A 349 -3.72 26.30 28.81
C ALA A 349 -4.07 27.25 29.96
N SER A 350 -3.15 28.13 30.34
CA SER A 350 -3.47 29.25 31.23
C SER A 350 -4.13 30.35 30.40
N GLN A 351 -5.02 31.12 31.04
CA GLN A 351 -5.60 32.32 30.44
C GLN A 351 -4.46 33.30 30.07
N GLY A 352 -4.13 33.38 28.78
CA GLY A 352 -3.02 34.17 28.25
C GLY A 352 -2.16 33.49 27.18
N ASN A 353 -2.35 32.18 26.93
CA ASN A 353 -1.57 31.49 25.91
C ASN A 353 -1.93 31.95 24.49
N ARG A 354 -0.90 32.24 23.68
CA ARG A 354 -1.05 32.55 22.25
C ARG A 354 -1.38 31.27 21.48
N LEU A 355 -2.31 31.33 20.53
CA LEU A 355 -2.77 30.16 19.78
C LEU A 355 -2.15 30.18 18.38
N LEU A 356 -1.51 29.07 17.99
CA LEU A 356 -0.95 28.89 16.65
C LEU A 356 -1.55 27.67 15.98
N TRP A 357 -2.27 27.89 14.90
CA TRP A 357 -2.78 26.84 14.03
C TRP A 357 -1.80 26.60 12.88
N VAL A 358 -1.23 25.40 12.83
CA VAL A 358 -0.47 24.94 11.67
C VAL A 358 -1.44 24.36 10.67
N GLU A 359 -1.60 25.02 9.53
CA GLU A 359 -2.47 24.59 8.43
C GLU A 359 -1.90 23.33 7.73
N GLN A 360 -2.53 22.88 6.66
CA GLN A 360 -1.99 21.78 5.87
C GLN A 360 -0.69 22.22 5.18
N ILE A 361 0.30 21.33 5.18
CA ILE A 361 1.54 21.56 4.45
C ILE A 361 1.31 21.19 2.99
N THR A 362 1.64 22.11 2.10
CA THR A 362 1.53 21.87 0.66
C THR A 362 2.85 21.31 0.14
N VAL A 363 2.78 20.21 -0.60
CA VAL A 363 3.92 19.59 -1.28
C VAL A 363 3.60 19.39 -2.77
N PRO A 364 4.56 19.52 -3.68
CA PRO A 364 4.39 19.20 -5.10
C PRO A 364 4.21 17.70 -5.33
N ASP A 365 3.60 17.34 -6.46
CA ASP A 365 3.21 15.95 -6.80
C ASP A 365 4.35 14.94 -6.66
N TYR A 366 5.57 15.35 -7.02
CA TYR A 366 6.74 14.46 -6.97
C TYR A 366 7.16 14.10 -5.53
N LEU A 367 6.82 14.94 -4.54
CA LEU A 367 7.00 14.69 -3.10
C LEU A 367 5.74 14.08 -2.45
N ALA A 368 4.56 14.26 -3.05
CA ALA A 368 3.29 13.75 -2.54
C ALA A 368 3.13 12.23 -2.69
N GLY A 369 3.98 11.58 -3.49
CA GLY A 369 4.00 10.15 -3.67
C GLY A 369 4.45 9.36 -2.43
N ASN A 370 4.23 8.05 -2.46
CA ASN A 370 4.64 7.18 -1.35
C ASN A 370 6.15 6.99 -1.25
N GLY A 371 6.92 7.21 -2.32
CA GLY A 371 8.35 6.93 -2.33
C GLY A 371 9.18 8.10 -1.83
N VAL A 372 10.25 7.80 -1.10
CA VAL A 372 11.25 8.82 -0.75
C VAL A 372 11.96 9.27 -2.03
N VAL A 373 12.15 10.58 -2.19
CA VAL A 373 12.72 11.16 -3.41
C VAL A 373 14.23 11.27 -3.30
N TYR A 374 14.91 10.94 -4.41
CA TYR A 374 16.35 11.07 -4.56
C TYR A 374 16.69 11.78 -5.87
N GLN A 375 17.48 12.84 -5.80
CA GLN A 375 17.98 13.58 -6.94
C GLN A 375 19.24 12.91 -7.48
N THR A 376 19.16 12.38 -8.69
CA THR A 376 20.25 11.63 -9.36
C THR A 376 21.14 12.49 -10.25
N SER A 377 20.69 13.70 -10.61
CA SER A 377 21.46 14.72 -11.31
C SER A 377 20.84 16.10 -11.07
N ASP A 378 21.45 17.17 -11.58
CA ASP A 378 20.95 18.55 -11.47
C ASP A 378 19.49 18.73 -11.92
N VAL A 379 18.99 17.84 -12.79
CA VAL A 379 17.66 17.96 -13.41
C VAL A 379 16.77 16.73 -13.21
N LYS A 380 17.24 15.67 -12.55
CA LYS A 380 16.54 14.38 -12.47
C LYS A 380 16.26 13.95 -11.04
N TYR A 381 14.98 13.88 -10.70
CA TYR A 381 14.45 13.32 -9.46
C TYR A 381 13.90 11.91 -9.71
N VAL A 382 14.18 11.00 -8.80
CA VAL A 382 13.71 9.60 -8.83
C VAL A 382 12.96 9.32 -7.54
N ILE A 383 11.75 8.80 -7.67
CA ILE A 383 10.92 8.36 -6.55
C ILE A 383 11.26 6.90 -6.26
N ALA A 384 11.65 6.59 -5.02
CA ALA A 384 12.04 5.23 -4.67
C ALA A 384 10.83 4.27 -4.62
N ASN A 385 10.97 3.08 -5.20
CA ASN A 385 9.90 2.07 -5.23
C ASN A 385 9.85 1.19 -3.97
N ASN A 386 10.99 1.08 -3.27
CA ASN A 386 11.16 0.19 -2.12
C ASN A 386 11.50 0.93 -0.82
N ASN A 387 11.67 2.24 -0.88
CA ASN A 387 11.92 3.08 0.29
C ASN A 387 10.79 4.10 0.31
N LEU A 388 9.79 3.84 1.15
CA LEU A 388 8.49 4.49 1.11
C LEU A 388 8.26 5.28 2.41
N TRP A 389 7.50 6.35 2.35
CA TRP A 389 6.95 6.99 3.55
C TRP A 389 5.88 6.09 4.17
N ALA A 390 5.90 5.94 5.50
CA ALA A 390 4.92 5.16 6.26
C ALA A 390 3.52 5.79 6.26
N SER A 391 3.44 7.11 6.07
CA SER A 391 2.23 7.91 5.89
C SER A 391 2.54 9.09 4.94
N PRO A 392 1.52 9.77 4.38
CA PRO A 392 1.76 10.90 3.47
C PRO A 392 2.73 11.94 4.04
N LEU A 393 3.72 12.35 3.23
CA LEU A 393 4.84 13.18 3.69
C LEU A 393 4.38 14.53 4.25
N ASP A 394 3.40 15.16 3.62
CA ASP A 394 2.73 16.38 4.08
C ASP A 394 2.20 16.25 5.52
N GLN A 395 1.56 15.12 5.84
CA GLN A 395 1.05 14.83 7.18
C GLN A 395 2.20 14.65 8.18
N GLN A 396 3.26 13.96 7.78
CA GLN A 396 4.44 13.77 8.64
C GLN A 396 5.15 15.09 8.94
N LEU A 397 5.36 15.92 7.92
CA LEU A 397 5.95 17.26 8.06
C LEU A 397 5.11 18.13 8.99
N ARG A 398 3.78 18.08 8.84
CA ARG A 398 2.86 18.85 9.68
C ARG A 398 2.90 18.42 11.14
N ASN A 399 2.83 17.12 11.39
CA ASN A 399 2.83 16.56 12.74
C ASN A 399 4.15 16.82 13.46
N THR A 400 5.28 16.67 12.76
CA THR A 400 6.60 16.97 13.32
C THR A 400 6.81 18.46 13.52
N LEU A 401 6.30 19.32 12.63
CA LEU A 401 6.34 20.77 12.80
C LEU A 401 5.56 21.21 14.05
N VAL A 402 4.34 20.70 14.25
CA VAL A 402 3.54 20.98 15.46
C VAL A 402 4.29 20.56 16.73
N ALA A 403 4.90 19.36 16.74
CA ALA A 403 5.66 18.87 17.90
C ALA A 403 6.92 19.71 18.18
N ASN A 404 7.68 20.06 17.13
CA ASN A 404 8.87 20.89 17.24
C ASN A 404 8.53 22.31 17.72
N LEU A 405 7.49 22.95 17.14
CA LEU A 405 7.05 24.28 17.55
C LEU A 405 6.50 24.28 18.98
N SER A 406 5.69 23.29 19.35
CA SER A 406 5.19 23.14 20.73
C SER A 406 6.33 23.08 21.75
N THR A 407 7.41 22.37 21.42
CA THR A 407 8.59 22.24 22.30
C THR A 407 9.36 23.55 22.39
N GLN A 408 9.44 24.32 21.30
CA GLN A 408 10.26 25.51 21.22
C GLN A 408 9.55 26.81 21.60
N LEU A 409 8.22 26.82 21.68
CA LEU A 409 7.39 27.99 22.01
C LEU A 409 6.68 27.80 23.36
N PRO A 410 7.39 27.86 24.50
CA PRO A 410 6.74 27.81 25.81
C PRO A 410 5.80 29.02 25.95
N GLY A 411 4.50 28.75 26.20
CA GLY A 411 3.44 29.78 26.27
C GLY A 411 2.56 29.87 25.02
N TRP A 412 2.87 29.10 23.97
CA TRP A 412 1.99 28.93 22.81
C TRP A 412 1.28 27.58 22.87
N VAL A 413 0.03 27.56 22.45
CA VAL A 413 -0.69 26.31 22.13
C VAL A 413 -0.60 26.14 20.62
N VAL A 414 0.18 25.15 20.18
CA VAL A 414 0.34 24.83 18.76
C VAL A 414 -0.46 23.58 18.42
N ALA A 415 -1.30 23.64 17.39
CA ALA A 415 -2.10 22.50 16.98
C ALA A 415 -2.25 22.38 15.46
N SER A 416 -2.58 21.16 15.02
CA SER A 416 -2.99 20.83 13.65
C SER A 416 -4.50 20.99 13.43
N GLN A 417 -5.24 21.52 14.41
CA GLN A 417 -6.66 21.83 14.29
C GLN A 417 -6.90 23.29 14.67
N PRO A 418 -7.95 23.93 14.14
CA PRO A 418 -8.35 25.27 14.57
C PRO A 418 -8.63 25.29 16.07
N LEU A 419 -7.99 26.22 16.78
CA LEU A 419 -8.06 26.44 18.22
C LEU A 419 -9.01 27.57 18.62
N GLY A 420 -9.49 28.39 17.67
CA GLY A 420 -10.46 29.45 17.94
C GLY A 420 -10.45 30.58 16.89
N SER A 421 -11.15 31.67 17.19
CA SER A 421 -11.29 32.83 16.28
C SER A 421 -10.14 33.83 16.31
N ALA A 422 -9.31 33.81 17.36
CA ALA A 422 -8.16 34.72 17.55
C ALA A 422 -6.84 33.93 17.58
N GLN A 423 -6.61 33.13 16.54
CA GLN A 423 -5.41 32.31 16.38
C GLN A 423 -4.53 32.84 15.25
N ASP A 424 -3.23 32.67 15.39
CA ASP A 424 -2.30 32.86 14.30
C ASP A 424 -2.32 31.62 13.40
N THR A 425 -2.10 31.81 12.09
CA THR A 425 -2.08 30.70 11.14
C THR A 425 -0.72 30.59 10.46
N LEU A 426 -0.19 29.37 10.39
CA LEU A 426 1.07 29.07 9.71
C LEU A 426 0.80 28.13 8.54
N ASN A 427 0.97 28.66 7.33
CA ASN A 427 0.95 27.89 6.08
C ASN A 427 2.38 27.60 5.65
N VAL A 428 2.66 26.37 5.24
CA VAL A 428 4.00 25.97 4.77
C VAL A 428 3.88 25.23 3.45
N THR A 429 4.69 25.63 2.48
CA THR A 429 4.87 24.95 1.20
C THR A 429 6.28 24.39 1.15
N VAL A 430 6.43 23.08 1.06
CA VAL A 430 7.73 22.41 0.94
C VAL A 430 7.96 22.04 -0.53
N THR A 431 8.95 22.65 -1.15
CA THR A 431 9.27 22.47 -2.58
C THR A 431 10.30 21.40 -2.82
N GLU A 432 11.21 21.13 -1.88
CA GLU A 432 12.18 20.02 -1.92
C GLU A 432 12.27 19.34 -0.56
N PHE A 433 12.30 18.01 -0.58
CA PHE A 433 12.48 17.16 0.60
C PHE A 433 13.10 15.82 0.17
N ASN A 434 14.36 15.86 -0.25
CA ASN A 434 15.00 14.75 -0.95
C ASN A 434 16.50 14.63 -0.64
N GLY A 435 17.05 13.44 -0.86
CA GLY A 435 18.50 13.26 -0.99
C GLY A 435 19.01 13.69 -2.36
N ARG A 436 20.33 13.84 -2.49
CA ARG A 436 21.04 14.20 -3.71
C ARG A 436 22.27 13.31 -3.90
N TYR A 437 22.64 13.11 -5.16
CA TYR A 437 23.76 12.27 -5.61
C TYR A 437 25.14 12.60 -5.01
N ASP A 438 25.32 13.79 -4.42
CA ASP A 438 26.56 14.23 -3.76
C ASP A 438 26.59 13.93 -2.26
N GLY A 439 25.66 13.11 -1.75
CA GLY A 439 25.57 12.78 -0.33
C GLY A 439 24.98 13.91 0.51
N LYS A 440 24.27 14.86 -0.10
CA LYS A 440 23.51 15.88 0.64
C LYS A 440 22.02 15.56 0.64
N VAL A 441 21.32 16.16 1.59
CA VAL A 441 19.86 16.25 1.61
C VAL A 441 19.44 17.71 1.54
N ILE A 442 18.32 17.97 0.89
CA ILE A 442 17.80 19.31 0.67
C ILE A 442 16.39 19.39 1.23
N VAL A 443 16.16 20.42 2.03
CA VAL A 443 14.83 20.81 2.49
C VAL A 443 14.63 22.27 2.10
N SER A 444 13.69 22.53 1.21
CA SER A 444 13.43 23.88 0.69
C SER A 444 11.94 24.16 0.58
N GLY A 445 11.58 25.44 0.62
CA GLY A 445 10.20 25.86 0.54
C GLY A 445 9.99 27.30 1.00
N GLU A 446 8.77 27.59 1.41
CA GLU A 446 8.38 28.85 2.00
C GLU A 446 7.30 28.65 3.06
N TRP A 447 7.25 29.55 4.03
CA TRP A 447 6.15 29.63 4.97
C TRP A 447 5.55 31.03 5.02
N LEU A 448 4.26 31.08 5.33
CA LEU A 448 3.45 32.27 5.47
C LEU A 448 2.77 32.23 6.84
N LEU A 449 3.16 33.14 7.72
CA LEU A 449 2.56 33.34 9.02
C LEU A 449 1.58 34.52 8.95
N ASN A 450 0.35 34.30 9.39
CA ASN A 450 -0.65 35.34 9.62
C ASN A 450 -0.76 35.60 11.12
N HIS A 451 -0.25 36.75 11.56
CA HIS A 451 -0.34 37.21 12.94
C HIS A 451 -1.31 38.39 13.01
N GLN A 452 -2.54 38.15 13.48
CA GLN A 452 -3.58 39.18 13.61
C GLN A 452 -3.82 40.03 12.33
N GLY A 453 -3.71 39.42 11.15
CA GLY A 453 -3.86 40.09 9.85
C GLY A 453 -2.56 40.59 9.22
N GLN A 454 -1.44 40.57 9.96
CA GLN A 454 -0.11 40.83 9.41
C GLN A 454 0.47 39.55 8.81
N LEU A 455 0.78 39.61 7.52
CA LEU A 455 1.38 38.50 6.79
C LEU A 455 2.91 38.59 6.79
N ILE A 456 3.57 37.52 7.24
CA ILE A 456 5.03 37.37 7.22
C ILE A 456 5.36 36.16 6.36
N LYS A 457 6.00 36.39 5.21
CA LYS A 457 6.41 35.35 4.28
C LYS A 457 7.93 35.21 4.27
N ARG A 458 8.43 33.98 4.40
CA ARG A 458 9.88 33.68 4.34
C ARG A 458 10.14 32.42 3.52
N PRO A 459 11.07 32.47 2.55
CA PRO A 459 11.60 31.26 1.94
C PRO A 459 12.63 30.60 2.88
N PHE A 460 12.79 29.29 2.76
CA PHE A 460 13.85 28.55 3.40
C PHE A 460 14.50 27.58 2.40
N ARG A 461 15.80 27.39 2.57
CA ARG A 461 16.58 26.37 1.87
C ARG A 461 17.72 25.94 2.77
N LEU A 462 17.64 24.73 3.26
CA LEU A 462 18.62 24.14 4.15
C LEU A 462 19.21 22.88 3.49
N GLU A 463 20.52 22.71 3.62
CA GLU A 463 21.22 21.51 3.18
C GLU A 463 21.78 20.76 4.39
N GLY A 464 21.60 19.45 4.42
CA GLY A 464 22.25 18.54 5.37
C GLY A 464 23.25 17.64 4.65
N VAL A 465 24.30 17.21 5.34
CA VAL A 465 25.29 16.26 4.81
C VAL A 465 25.03 14.89 5.41
N GLN A 466 24.90 13.88 4.55
CA GLN A 466 24.74 12.49 4.93
C GLN A 466 26.08 11.89 5.34
N THR A 467 26.15 11.32 6.56
CA THR A 467 27.42 10.79 7.11
C THR A 467 27.65 9.31 6.79
N GLN A 468 26.58 8.58 6.46
CA GLN A 468 26.59 7.16 6.13
C GLN A 468 25.68 6.92 4.93
N ASP A 469 26.03 6.01 4.03
CA ASP A 469 25.16 5.67 2.89
C ASP A 469 23.83 5.02 3.31
N GLY A 470 22.81 5.16 2.46
CA GLY A 470 21.52 4.51 2.61
C GLY A 470 20.34 5.44 2.89
N TYR A 471 19.12 4.95 2.65
CA TYR A 471 17.89 5.72 2.83
C TYR A 471 17.59 6.03 4.31
N ASP A 472 18.01 5.16 5.23
CA ASP A 472 17.83 5.35 6.67
C ASP A 472 18.54 6.60 7.18
N GLU A 473 19.82 6.75 6.82
CA GLU A 473 20.59 7.94 7.20
C GLU A 473 20.06 9.19 6.50
N MET A 474 19.73 9.08 5.20
CA MET A 474 19.14 10.18 4.45
C MET A 474 17.87 10.74 5.14
N VAL A 475 16.96 9.86 5.58
CA VAL A 475 15.73 10.27 6.28
C VAL A 475 16.03 10.86 7.66
N LYS A 476 17.01 10.34 8.40
CA LYS A 476 17.45 10.93 9.67
C LYS A 476 17.98 12.35 9.49
N VAL A 477 18.81 12.57 8.47
CA VAL A 477 19.35 13.91 8.18
C VAL A 477 18.23 14.85 7.71
N LEU A 478 17.32 14.38 6.84
CA LEU A 478 16.13 15.15 6.45
C LEU A 478 15.29 15.59 7.66
N ALA A 479 15.06 14.68 8.62
CA ALA A 479 14.36 15.00 9.86
C ALA A 479 15.11 16.04 10.72
N GLY A 480 16.44 15.92 10.78
CA GLY A 480 17.29 16.89 11.46
C GLY A 480 17.21 18.29 10.83
N VAL A 481 17.31 18.37 9.51
CA VAL A 481 17.18 19.63 8.75
C VAL A 481 15.78 20.24 8.91
N TRP A 482 14.73 19.42 8.88
CA TRP A 482 13.36 19.89 9.14
C TRP A 482 13.17 20.45 10.56
N SER A 483 13.79 19.82 11.56
CA SER A 483 13.80 20.32 12.93
C SER A 483 14.52 21.66 13.07
N GLN A 484 15.60 21.87 12.31
CA GLN A 484 16.29 23.17 12.24
C GLN A 484 15.39 24.26 11.64
N GLU A 485 14.63 23.97 10.59
CA GLU A 485 13.67 24.93 10.04
C GLU A 485 12.56 25.25 11.05
N ALA A 486 12.01 24.24 11.73
CA ALA A 486 11.03 24.47 12.78
C ALA A 486 11.59 25.37 13.90
N ALA A 487 12.88 25.27 14.21
CA ALA A 487 13.55 26.17 15.14
C ALA A 487 13.68 27.60 14.62
N SER A 488 14.00 27.77 13.34
CA SER A 488 14.04 29.07 12.66
C SER A 488 12.67 29.76 12.71
N ILE A 489 11.59 29.02 12.37
CA ILE A 489 10.20 29.50 12.47
C ILE A 489 9.86 29.92 13.90
N ALA A 490 10.21 29.08 14.90
CA ALA A 490 9.94 29.41 16.30
C ALA A 490 10.68 30.67 16.75
N GLN A 491 11.91 30.92 16.28
CA GLN A 491 12.65 32.14 16.59
C GLN A 491 11.98 33.39 16.00
N GLU A 492 11.45 33.31 14.78
CA GLU A 492 10.69 34.41 14.18
C GLU A 492 9.39 34.67 14.94
N ILE A 493 8.65 33.62 15.32
CA ILE A 493 7.42 33.75 16.10
C ILE A 493 7.67 34.40 17.47
N LYS A 494 8.78 34.06 18.14
CA LYS A 494 9.19 34.68 19.42
C LYS A 494 9.49 36.17 19.33
N ARG A 495 9.83 36.67 18.13
CA ARG A 495 10.13 38.09 17.90
C ARG A 495 8.86 38.91 17.66
N LEU A 496 7.71 38.27 17.51
CA LEU A 496 6.44 38.96 17.31
C LEU A 496 5.95 39.58 18.63
N PRO A 497 5.45 40.83 18.57
CA PRO A 497 5.02 41.59 19.74
C PRO A 497 3.96 40.87 20.58
#